data_AF-A0A2D5T8A3-F1
#
_entry.id   AF-A0A2D5T8A3-F1
#
_cell.length_a   1.000
_cell.length_b   1.000
_cell.length_c   1.000
_cell.angle_alpha   90.00
_cell.angle_beta   90.00
_cell.angle_gamma   90.00
#
_symmetry.space_group_name_H-M   'P 1'
#
loop_
_entity.id
_entity.type
_entity.pdbx_description
1 polymer ?
#
loop_
_entity_poly.entity_id
_entity_poly.type
_entity_poly.pdbx_seq_one_letter_code
_entity_poly.pdbx_strand_id
1 'polypeptide(L)'
;MYIIILWITARENILAHWMYETDPANLQPRVRPLNLKVADFIRNNPSSDIDHIKMSQALDIVESPWSRRDENRLRAWFEDSQDAAKKTEYLINSILDSGLEPFKAPEPLPPIIGEDIKLLVWMAIKD
;
A
#
# COMPACT_ATOMS: atom_id res chain seq x y z
N MET A 1 -4.31 -42.45 0.73
CA MET A 1 -5.42 -41.68 1.32
C MET A 1 -5.05 -40.22 1.61
N TYR A 2 -3.87 -39.92 2.17
CA TYR A 2 -3.44 -38.55 2.50
C TYR A 2 -3.27 -37.59 1.30
N ILE A 3 -2.77 -38.05 0.15
CA ILE A 3 -2.46 -37.14 -0.98
C ILE A 3 -3.69 -36.50 -1.62
N ILE A 4 -4.83 -37.21 -1.66
CA ILE A 4 -6.09 -36.70 -2.22
C ILE A 4 -6.64 -35.58 -1.32
N ILE A 5 -6.59 -35.78 0.01
CA ILE A 5 -7.03 -34.79 0.99
C ILE A 5 -6.13 -33.55 0.90
N LEU A 6 -4.81 -33.74 0.87
CA LEU A 6 -3.87 -32.62 0.75
C LEU A 6 -4.07 -31.83 -0.55
N TRP A 7 -4.34 -32.51 -1.67
CA TRP A 7 -4.64 -31.84 -2.94
C TRP A 7 -5.92 -31.00 -2.88
N ILE A 8 -7.00 -31.54 -2.30
CA ILE A 8 -8.26 -30.80 -2.14
C ILE A 8 -8.04 -29.56 -1.29
N THR A 9 -7.36 -29.69 -0.14
CA THR A 9 -7.05 -28.56 0.74
C THR A 9 -6.18 -27.52 0.05
N ALA A 10 -5.15 -27.93 -0.70
CA ALA A 10 -4.30 -27.01 -1.45
C ALA A 10 -5.10 -26.27 -2.52
N ARG A 11 -5.95 -26.96 -3.28
CA ARG A 11 -6.80 -26.35 -4.31
C ARG A 11 -7.78 -25.34 -3.73
N GLU A 12 -8.43 -25.68 -2.61
CA GLU A 12 -9.34 -24.75 -1.90
C GLU A 12 -8.60 -23.52 -1.39
N ASN A 13 -7.38 -23.69 -0.86
CA ASN A 13 -6.56 -22.58 -0.41
C ASN A 13 -6.14 -21.65 -1.56
N ILE A 14 -5.70 -22.21 -2.69
CA ILE A 14 -5.35 -21.45 -3.90
C ILE A 14 -6.57 -20.68 -4.41
N LEU A 15 -7.73 -21.35 -4.52
CA LEU A 15 -8.96 -20.71 -4.98
C LEU A 15 -9.37 -19.56 -4.06
N ALA A 16 -9.33 -19.78 -2.74
CA ALA A 16 -9.68 -18.76 -1.76
C ALA A 16 -8.74 -17.55 -1.84
N HIS A 17 -7.43 -17.78 -1.98
CA HIS A 17 -6.45 -16.71 -2.12
C HIS A 17 -6.61 -15.94 -3.43
N TRP A 18 -6.84 -16.63 -4.55
CA TRP A 18 -7.08 -15.99 -5.84
C TRP A 18 -8.34 -15.12 -5.80
N MET A 19 -9.44 -15.66 -5.28
CA MET A 19 -10.70 -14.91 -5.14
C MET A 19 -10.58 -13.71 -4.19
N TYR A 20 -9.68 -13.78 -3.21
CA TYR A 20 -9.36 -12.63 -2.36
C TYR A 20 -8.72 -11.49 -3.17
N GLU A 21 -7.78 -11.80 -4.07
CA GLU A 21 -7.12 -10.82 -4.94
C GLU A 21 -7.98 -10.36 -6.13
N THR A 22 -9.09 -11.05 -6.43
CA THR A 22 -10.09 -10.60 -7.41
C THR A 22 -10.91 -9.40 -6.91
N ASP A 23 -11.05 -9.20 -5.59
CA ASP A 23 -11.75 -8.05 -5.04
C ASP A 23 -10.83 -6.82 -4.96
N PRO A 24 -11.12 -5.72 -5.69
CA PRO A 24 -10.30 -4.51 -5.66
C PRO A 24 -10.12 -3.91 -4.26
N ALA A 25 -11.07 -4.12 -3.35
CA ALA A 25 -10.97 -3.62 -1.98
C ALA A 25 -9.82 -4.28 -1.20
N ASN A 26 -9.52 -5.54 -1.50
CA ASN A 26 -8.43 -6.29 -0.87
C ASN A 26 -7.05 -5.88 -1.40
N LEU A 27 -7.00 -5.25 -2.58
CA LEU A 27 -5.77 -4.76 -3.20
C LEU A 27 -5.37 -3.37 -2.69
N GLN A 28 -6.24 -2.71 -1.92
CA GLN A 28 -5.96 -1.40 -1.37
C GLN A 28 -4.87 -1.47 -0.30
N PRO A 29 -3.92 -0.53 -0.30
CA PRO A 29 -2.83 -0.54 0.65
C PRO A 29 -3.34 -0.15 2.03
N ARG A 30 -2.75 -0.72 3.07
CA ARG A 30 -3.01 -0.27 4.45
C ARG A 30 -2.14 0.93 4.77
N VAL A 31 -2.73 2.12 4.66
CA VAL A 31 -2.07 3.39 5.01
C VAL A 31 -1.99 3.54 6.52
N ARG A 32 -0.85 4.03 7.03
CA ARG A 32 -0.62 4.18 8.46
C ARG A 32 -1.31 5.44 9.00
N PRO A 33 -1.73 5.47 10.29
CA PRO A 33 -2.39 6.64 10.87
C PRO A 33 -1.58 7.93 10.82
N LEU A 34 -0.23 7.86 10.95
CA LEU A 34 0.62 9.05 10.85
C LEU A 34 0.54 9.68 9.46
N ASN A 35 0.63 8.86 8.41
CA ASN A 35 0.54 9.29 7.03
C ASN A 35 -0.77 10.03 6.75
N LEU A 36 -1.91 9.45 7.18
CA LEU A 36 -3.23 10.09 7.08
C LEU A 36 -3.27 11.43 7.83
N LYS A 37 -2.72 11.47 9.05
CA LYS A 37 -2.65 12.71 9.84
C LYS A 37 -1.83 13.80 9.14
N VAL A 38 -0.73 13.45 8.49
CA VAL A 38 0.07 14.40 7.71
C VAL A 38 -0.68 14.86 6.46
N ALA A 39 -1.34 13.94 5.74
CA ALA A 39 -2.17 14.28 4.59
C ALA A 39 -3.28 15.28 4.96
N ASP A 40 -3.99 15.01 6.06
CA ASP A 40 -5.02 15.90 6.59
C ASP A 40 -4.44 17.26 7.01
N PHE A 41 -3.25 17.29 7.60
CA PHE A 41 -2.58 18.53 7.94
C PHE A 41 -2.28 19.37 6.69
N ILE A 42 -1.73 18.76 5.63
CA ILE A 42 -1.42 19.42 4.36
C ILE A 42 -2.70 19.99 3.72
N ARG A 43 -3.80 19.21 3.70
CA ARG A 43 -5.10 19.65 3.14
C ARG A 43 -5.68 20.85 3.88
N ASN A 44 -5.57 20.87 5.21
CA ASN A 44 -6.17 21.90 6.06
C ASN A 44 -5.31 23.18 6.17
N ASN A 45 -4.05 23.15 5.74
CA ASN A 45 -3.11 24.27 5.86
C ASN A 45 -2.41 24.53 4.51
N PRO A 46 -3.13 24.93 3.46
CA PRO A 46 -2.53 25.19 2.15
C PRO A 46 -1.51 26.34 2.24
N SER A 47 -0.36 26.18 1.60
CA SER A 47 0.64 27.23 1.44
C SER A 47 0.44 27.94 0.09
N SER A 48 0.55 29.26 0.05
CA SER A 48 0.49 30.05 -1.20
C SER A 48 1.68 29.82 -2.13
N ASP A 49 2.78 29.29 -1.59
CA ASP A 49 4.05 29.13 -2.31
C ASP A 49 4.17 27.78 -3.03
N ILE A 50 3.19 26.88 -2.84
CA ILE A 50 3.15 25.54 -3.45
C ILE A 50 2.05 25.47 -4.51
N ASP A 51 2.40 24.96 -5.68
CA ASP A 51 1.45 24.63 -6.75
C ASP A 51 0.55 23.44 -6.36
N HIS A 52 -0.72 23.49 -6.76
CA HIS A 52 -1.70 22.43 -6.58
C HIS A 52 -1.24 21.08 -7.13
N ILE A 53 -0.49 21.06 -8.23
CA ILE A 53 0.05 19.83 -8.81
C ILE A 53 1.02 19.14 -7.84
N LYS A 54 1.96 19.90 -7.27
CA LYS A 54 2.93 19.39 -6.30
C LYS A 54 2.26 18.91 -5.02
N MET A 55 1.26 19.66 -4.54
CA MET A 55 0.46 19.27 -3.39
C MET A 55 -0.26 17.93 -3.64
N SER A 56 -0.90 17.78 -4.80
CA SER A 56 -1.57 16.52 -5.17
C SER A 56 -0.58 15.35 -5.20
N GLN A 57 0.58 15.52 -5.84
CA GLN A 57 1.59 14.48 -5.91
C GLN A 57 2.13 14.07 -4.54
N ALA A 58 2.41 15.05 -3.66
CA ALA A 58 2.85 14.75 -2.30
C ALA A 58 1.77 14.03 -1.48
N LEU A 59 0.49 14.36 -1.69
CA LEU A 59 -0.62 13.64 -1.07
C LEU A 59 -0.69 12.18 -1.56
N ASP A 60 -0.57 11.94 -2.87
CA ASP A 60 -0.57 10.58 -3.43
C ASP A 60 0.58 9.74 -2.86
N ILE A 61 1.78 10.33 -2.69
CA ILE A 61 2.93 9.66 -2.09
C ILE A 61 2.70 9.40 -0.59
N VAL A 62 2.26 10.40 0.18
CA VAL A 62 2.11 10.24 1.64
C VAL A 62 1.01 9.27 1.98
N GLU A 63 -0.06 9.18 1.18
CA GLU A 63 -1.16 8.23 1.36
C GLU A 63 -0.83 6.81 0.86
N SER A 64 0.43 6.57 0.51
CA SER A 64 0.93 5.24 0.16
C SER A 64 1.38 4.45 1.41
N PRO A 65 1.50 3.11 1.35
CA PRO A 65 1.98 2.31 2.45
C PRO A 65 3.50 2.48 2.61
N TRP A 66 3.92 3.21 3.65
CA TRP A 66 5.33 3.46 3.90
C TRP A 66 5.98 2.36 4.74
N SER A 67 7.28 2.12 4.51
CA SER A 67 8.11 1.30 5.39
C SER A 67 8.20 1.95 6.78
N ARG A 68 8.54 1.17 7.81
CA ARG A 68 8.75 1.72 9.17
C ARG A 68 9.87 2.77 9.20
N ARG A 69 10.89 2.61 8.35
CA ARG A 69 12.01 3.54 8.26
C ARG A 69 11.54 4.90 7.74
N ASP A 70 10.73 4.90 6.68
CA ASP A 70 10.26 6.13 6.07
C ASP A 70 9.19 6.81 6.92
N GLU A 71 8.33 6.03 7.60
CA GLU A 71 7.41 6.56 8.61
C GLU A 71 8.17 7.31 9.73
N ASN A 72 9.30 6.79 10.18
CA ASN A 72 10.12 7.47 11.19
C ASN A 72 10.72 8.78 10.67
N ARG A 73 11.07 8.86 9.37
CA ARG A 73 11.49 10.11 8.72
C ARG A 73 10.34 11.12 8.68
N LEU A 74 9.16 10.66 8.24
CA LEU A 74 7.95 11.48 8.21
C LEU A 74 7.62 12.05 9.59
N ARG A 75 7.75 11.23 10.64
CA ARG A 75 7.56 11.66 12.03
C ARG A 75 8.51 12.78 12.41
N ALA A 76 9.80 12.65 12.11
CA ALA A 76 10.79 13.68 12.38
C ALA A 76 10.44 15.00 11.66
N TRP A 77 10.04 14.92 10.38
CA TRP A 77 9.62 16.10 9.62
C TRP A 77 8.34 16.73 10.18
N PHE A 78 7.40 15.90 10.62
CA PHE A 78 6.12 16.37 11.16
C PHE A 78 6.21 16.88 12.60
N GLU A 79 7.22 16.48 13.36
CA GLU A 79 7.47 17.01 14.71
C GLU A 79 8.30 18.30 14.70
N ASP A 80 8.90 18.65 13.55
CA ASP A 80 9.59 19.93 13.41
C ASP A 80 8.62 21.11 13.62
N SER A 81 9.09 22.07 14.43
CA SER A 81 8.27 23.18 14.89
C SER A 81 8.45 24.36 13.94
N GLN A 82 7.49 24.50 13.03
CA GLN A 82 7.38 25.60 12.08
C GLN A 82 5.97 26.20 12.16
N ASP A 83 5.81 27.42 11.63
CA ASP A 83 4.48 27.96 11.33
C ASP A 83 3.72 27.02 10.37
N ALA A 84 2.39 26.97 10.46
CA ALA A 84 1.59 25.99 9.74
C ALA A 84 1.80 26.01 8.21
N ALA A 85 1.88 27.19 7.60
CA ALA A 85 2.07 27.31 6.16
C ALA A 85 3.47 26.85 5.72
N LYS A 86 4.50 27.27 6.47
CA LYS A 86 5.90 26.86 6.24
C LYS A 86 6.08 25.36 6.47
N LYS A 87 5.37 24.80 7.44
CA LYS A 87 5.38 23.37 7.72
C LYS A 87 4.79 22.58 6.55
N THR A 88 3.68 23.02 5.98
CA THR A 88 3.09 22.39 4.79
C THR A 88 4.07 22.40 3.63
N GLU A 89 4.70 23.55 3.35
CA GLU A 89 5.70 23.67 2.29
C GLU A 89 6.88 22.71 2.52
N TYR A 90 7.44 22.71 3.74
CA TYR A 90 8.54 21.82 4.12
C TYR A 90 8.17 20.34 3.96
N LEU A 91 6.98 19.94 4.40
CA LEU A 91 6.50 18.56 4.28
C LEU A 91 6.35 18.15 2.83
N ILE A 92 5.71 18.98 1.99
CA ILE A 92 5.51 18.69 0.57
C ILE A 92 6.86 18.50 -0.13
N ASN A 93 7.79 19.42 0.05
CA ASN A 93 9.12 19.31 -0.55
C ASN A 93 9.87 18.08 -0.04
N SER A 94 9.85 17.82 1.28
CA SER A 94 10.51 16.64 1.86
C SER A 94 9.93 15.32 1.37
N ILE A 95 8.62 15.26 1.15
CA ILE A 95 7.94 14.09 0.59
C ILE A 95 8.33 13.88 -0.87
N LEU A 96 8.32 14.94 -1.68
CA LEU A 96 8.70 14.87 -3.09
C LEU A 96 10.19 14.49 -3.26
N ASP A 97 11.06 15.00 -2.39
CA ASP A 97 12.49 14.72 -2.40
C ASP A 97 12.85 13.35 -1.78
N SER A 98 11.89 12.65 -1.17
CA SER A 98 12.13 11.36 -0.50
C SER A 98 12.48 10.22 -1.47
N GLY A 99 12.15 10.37 -2.75
CA GLY A 99 12.27 9.33 -3.77
C GLY A 99 11.21 8.22 -3.67
N LEU A 100 10.20 8.38 -2.81
CA LEU A 100 9.06 7.47 -2.73
C LEU A 100 8.08 7.75 -3.87
N GLU A 101 7.48 6.68 -4.39
CA GLU A 101 6.44 6.77 -5.42
C GLU A 101 5.05 6.52 -4.84
N PRO A 102 4.00 7.10 -5.46
CA PRO A 102 2.62 6.74 -5.14
C PRO A 102 2.35 5.25 -5.33
N PHE A 103 1.52 4.68 -4.46
CA PHE A 103 1.05 3.32 -4.60
C PHE A 103 0.16 3.19 -5.83
N LYS A 104 0.47 2.21 -6.67
CA LYS A 104 -0.37 1.80 -7.79
C LYS A 104 -0.98 0.46 -7.42
N ALA A 105 -2.30 0.43 -7.22
CA ALA A 105 -3.01 -0.81 -6.99
C ALA A 105 -2.78 -1.76 -8.18
N PRO A 106 -2.44 -3.03 -7.93
CA PRO A 106 -2.39 -4.01 -9.00
C PRO A 106 -3.77 -4.18 -9.63
N GLU A 107 -3.81 -4.58 -10.90
CA GLU A 107 -5.08 -4.94 -11.53
C GLU A 107 -5.66 -6.18 -10.84
N PRO A 108 -6.97 -6.19 -10.54
CA PRO A 108 -7.61 -7.36 -9.95
C PRO A 108 -7.47 -8.59 -10.83
N LEU A 109 -7.25 -9.74 -10.21
CA LEU A 109 -7.20 -11.00 -10.93
C LEU A 109 -8.59 -11.36 -11.46
N PRO A 110 -8.70 -11.92 -12.68
CA PRO A 110 -9.98 -12.40 -13.19
C PRO A 110 -10.53 -13.51 -12.29
N PRO A 111 -11.86 -13.62 -12.11
CA PRO A 111 -12.44 -14.69 -11.32
C PRO A 111 -12.15 -16.05 -11.97
N ILE A 112 -11.88 -17.06 -11.13
CA ILE A 112 -11.65 -18.45 -11.55
C ILE A 112 -12.54 -19.41 -10.77
N ILE A 113 -12.70 -20.64 -11.27
CA ILE A 113 -13.35 -21.75 -10.59
C ILE A 113 -12.31 -22.82 -10.21
N GLY A 114 -12.70 -23.78 -9.35
CA GLY A 114 -11.78 -24.82 -8.88
C GLY A 114 -11.21 -25.69 -10.00
N GLU A 115 -11.93 -25.84 -11.10
CA GLU A 115 -11.50 -26.56 -12.29
C GLU A 115 -10.38 -25.86 -13.06
N ASP A 116 -10.22 -24.54 -12.92
CA ASP A 116 -9.15 -23.78 -13.56
C ASP A 116 -7.78 -24.09 -12.93
N ILE A 117 -7.77 -24.61 -11.70
CA ILE A 117 -6.55 -24.97 -10.97
C ILE A 117 -6.09 -26.38 -11.37
N LYS A 118 -4.96 -26.47 -12.05
CA LYS A 118 -4.38 -27.73 -12.53
C LYS A 118 -3.14 -28.13 -11.73
N LEU A 119 -3.13 -29.35 -11.20
CA LEU A 119 -1.92 -29.95 -10.61
C LEU A 119 -1.00 -30.41 -11.75
N LEU A 120 0.20 -29.82 -11.85
CA LEU A 120 1.22 -30.27 -12.81
C LEU A 120 2.15 -31.32 -12.20
N VAL A 121 2.69 -31.04 -11.02
CA VAL A 121 3.62 -31.94 -10.31
C VAL A 121 3.44 -31.80 -8.79
N TRP A 122 3.64 -32.90 -8.07
CA TRP A 122 3.72 -32.93 -6.61
C TRP A 122 5.11 -33.44 -6.21
N MET A 123 5.71 -32.84 -5.18
CA MET A 123 6.90 -33.36 -4.52
C MET A 123 6.61 -33.62 -3.05
N ALA A 124 6.93 -34.83 -2.58
CA ALA A 124 6.92 -35.15 -1.15
C ALA A 124 8.37 -35.14 -0.65
N ILE A 125 8.63 -34.39 0.40
CA ILE A 125 9.89 -34.44 1.13
C ILE A 125 9.68 -35.34 2.33
N LYS A 126 10.63 -36.25 2.55
CA LYS A 126 10.64 -37.16 3.69
C LYS A 126 11.95 -36.92 4.43
N ASP A 127 11.85 -36.65 5.73
CA ASP A 127 12.99 -36.56 6.63
C ASP A 127 13.67 -37.93 6.81
#